data_AF-A0A1S9N8D5-F1
#
_entry.id   AF-A0A1S9N8D5-F1
#
_cell.length_a   1.000
_cell.length_b   1.000
_cell.length_c   1.000
_cell.angle_alpha   90.00
_cell.angle_beta   90.00
_cell.angle_gamma   90.00
#
_symmetry.space_group_name_H-M   'P 1'
#
loop_
_entity.id
_entity.type
_entity.pdbx_description
1 polymer ?
#
loop_
_entity_poly.entity_id
_entity_poly.type
_entity_poly.pdbx_seq_one_letter_code
_entity_poly.pdbx_strand_id
1 'polypeptide(L)'
;MIRKISNFIICFFIIFSIPIDSKASEDRDYKTEMKQDILILMLSYPQYIVDVEKKSDDEVYIIMESGKKIIYDDKKEKNHEVKLTNPDLQDMLEQDYPLEKNTEIMDKNFDPGRARHYELLSEVYGNSKGAIEKNLASLKYGYTNYQFNKQNNANASLEAALKELMPLAKSRSDIGSILYPASGTFNYRVISGTGRLSPHSYGIAIDLKSDKRDYWKWSSEKAGKERLSDYPKELVEAFEKNNFVWGGKWGHFDILHFEYRPEIILKARYFANWNNNDEWFKGVPLNEETNKYIEIINNKL
;
A
#
# COMPACT_ATOMS: atom_id res chain seq x y z
N MET A 1 -22.53 -40.80 -66.93
CA MET A 1 -21.36 -39.99 -66.54
C MET A 1 -21.74 -39.21 -65.29
N ILE A 2 -20.92 -39.30 -64.24
CA ILE A 2 -21.27 -39.21 -62.82
C ILE A 2 -21.54 -37.78 -62.34
N ARG A 3 -22.61 -37.63 -61.55
CA ARG A 3 -23.08 -36.44 -60.82
C ARG A 3 -22.12 -36.15 -59.64
N LYS A 4 -21.58 -34.93 -59.50
CA LYS A 4 -20.92 -34.47 -58.26
C LYS A 4 -21.72 -33.32 -57.65
N ILE A 5 -22.32 -33.60 -56.50
CA ILE A 5 -23.00 -32.65 -55.62
C ILE A 5 -21.94 -32.15 -54.63
N SER A 6 -21.74 -30.83 -54.55
CA SER A 6 -20.81 -30.22 -53.60
C SER A 6 -21.60 -29.86 -52.33
N ASN A 7 -21.39 -30.61 -51.25
CA ASN A 7 -21.98 -30.32 -49.95
C ASN A 7 -21.13 -29.24 -49.25
N PHE A 8 -21.75 -28.12 -48.92
CA PHE A 8 -21.14 -27.06 -48.10
C PHE A 8 -21.48 -27.36 -46.63
N ILE A 9 -20.49 -27.76 -45.83
CA ILE A 9 -20.66 -27.92 -44.38
C ILE A 9 -20.43 -26.55 -43.73
N ILE A 10 -21.51 -25.95 -43.21
CA ILE A 10 -21.44 -24.77 -42.35
C ILE A 10 -21.32 -25.27 -40.91
N CYS A 11 -20.12 -25.21 -40.33
CA CYS A 11 -19.93 -25.43 -38.91
C CYS A 11 -20.40 -24.20 -38.13
N PHE A 12 -21.54 -24.31 -37.43
CA PHE A 12 -21.95 -23.35 -36.41
C PHE A 12 -21.09 -23.55 -35.16
N PHE A 13 -20.15 -22.65 -34.90
CA PHE A 13 -19.52 -22.52 -33.58
C PHE A 13 -20.52 -21.84 -32.64
N ILE A 14 -21.16 -22.63 -31.77
CA ILE A 14 -21.92 -22.10 -30.65
C ILE A 14 -20.90 -21.68 -29.59
N ILE A 15 -20.61 -20.39 -29.55
CA ILE A 15 -19.84 -19.78 -28.45
C ILE A 15 -20.78 -19.70 -27.26
N PHE A 16 -20.70 -20.68 -26.36
CA PHE A 16 -21.24 -20.51 -25.01
C PHE A 16 -20.42 -19.42 -24.33
N SER A 17 -21.01 -18.23 -24.26
CA SER A 17 -20.51 -17.16 -23.40
C SER A 17 -20.76 -17.61 -21.96
N ILE A 18 -19.76 -18.24 -21.35
CA ILE A 18 -19.72 -18.42 -19.90
C ILE A 18 -19.57 -17.00 -19.36
N PRO A 19 -20.53 -16.46 -18.59
CA PRO A 19 -20.30 -15.20 -17.89
C PRO A 19 -19.14 -15.45 -16.94
N ILE A 20 -18.02 -14.76 -17.22
CA ILE A 20 -17.02 -14.54 -16.18
C ILE A 20 -17.73 -13.61 -15.20
N ASP A 21 -18.16 -14.15 -14.07
CA ASP A 21 -18.53 -13.34 -12.92
C ASP A 21 -17.27 -12.60 -12.49
N SER A 22 -17.04 -11.42 -13.07
CA SER A 22 -16.29 -10.40 -12.37
C SER A 22 -17.09 -10.17 -11.10
N LYS A 23 -16.55 -10.56 -9.94
CA LYS A 23 -17.03 -10.04 -8.67
C LYS A 23 -16.91 -8.53 -8.77
N ALA A 24 -17.98 -7.87 -9.23
CA ALA A 24 -18.20 -6.48 -8.92
C ALA A 24 -18.20 -6.43 -7.40
N SER A 25 -17.19 -5.79 -6.82
CA SER A 25 -17.25 -5.35 -5.44
C SER A 25 -18.62 -4.68 -5.27
N GLU A 26 -19.51 -5.25 -4.46
CA GLU A 26 -20.71 -4.52 -4.07
C GLU A 26 -20.24 -3.18 -3.48
N ASP A 27 -20.78 -2.06 -3.97
CA ASP A 27 -20.40 -0.73 -3.47
C ASP A 27 -20.57 -0.73 -1.94
N ARG A 28 -19.45 -0.61 -1.24
CA ARG A 28 -19.43 -0.52 0.22
C ARG A 28 -20.09 0.79 0.60
N ASP A 29 -21.07 0.75 1.50
CA ASP A 29 -21.66 1.99 1.97
C ASP A 29 -20.60 2.84 2.69
N TYR A 30 -20.68 4.16 2.50
CA TYR A 30 -19.69 5.10 3.01
C TYR A 30 -19.45 4.96 4.52
N LYS A 31 -20.51 4.69 5.31
CA LYS A 31 -20.38 4.60 6.76
C LYS A 31 -19.57 3.36 7.15
N THR A 32 -19.81 2.24 6.51
CA THR A 32 -19.03 1.02 6.73
C THR A 32 -17.58 1.19 6.32
N GLU A 33 -17.31 1.79 5.16
CA GLU A 33 -15.92 2.06 4.73
C GLU A 33 -15.19 2.97 5.71
N MET A 34 -15.82 4.07 6.13
CA MET A 34 -15.25 4.99 7.11
C MET A 34 -14.90 4.28 8.43
N LYS A 35 -15.79 3.42 8.94
CA LYS A 35 -15.51 2.65 10.17
C LYS A 35 -14.34 1.70 9.99
N GLN A 36 -14.28 1.00 8.86
CA GLN A 36 -13.19 0.08 8.53
C GLN A 36 -11.86 0.81 8.41
N ASP A 37 -11.82 1.92 7.69
CA ASP A 37 -10.63 2.72 7.47
C ASP A 37 -10.08 3.29 8.78
N ILE A 38 -10.97 3.82 9.62
CA ILE A 38 -10.60 4.31 10.96
C ILE A 38 -10.09 3.17 11.85
N LEU A 39 -10.72 2.00 11.83
CA LEU A 39 -10.23 0.83 12.58
C LEU A 39 -8.83 0.43 12.12
N ILE A 40 -8.58 0.40 10.81
CA ILE A 40 -7.26 0.10 10.26
C ILE A 40 -6.24 1.15 10.68
N LEU A 41 -6.58 2.44 10.64
CA LEU A 41 -5.69 3.50 11.11
C LEU A 41 -5.33 3.30 12.59
N MET A 42 -6.29 3.05 13.47
CA MET A 42 -6.04 2.79 14.89
C MET A 42 -5.14 1.56 15.11
N LEU A 43 -5.39 0.46 14.39
CA LEU A 43 -4.57 -0.75 14.47
C LEU A 43 -3.16 -0.57 13.89
N SER A 44 -3.01 0.31 12.90
CA SER A 44 -1.73 0.58 12.25
C SER A 44 -0.84 1.52 13.06
N TYR A 45 -1.45 2.34 13.91
CA TYR A 45 -0.80 3.39 14.68
C TYR A 45 -1.29 3.42 16.15
N PRO A 46 -1.26 2.29 16.90
CA PRO A 46 -1.95 2.15 18.18
C PRO A 46 -1.45 3.06 19.31
N GLN A 47 -0.20 3.53 19.22
CA GLN A 47 0.38 4.48 20.17
C GLN A 47 0.15 5.95 19.77
N TYR A 48 -0.33 6.20 18.55
CA TYR A 48 -0.44 7.55 17.99
C TYR A 48 -1.88 7.95 17.73
N ILE A 49 -2.79 7.02 17.41
CA ILE A 49 -4.21 7.31 17.21
C ILE A 49 -4.97 6.72 18.39
N VAL A 50 -5.50 7.59 19.25
CA VAL A 50 -6.03 7.20 20.55
C VAL A 50 -7.55 7.23 20.62
N ASP A 51 -8.20 7.97 19.72
CA ASP A 51 -9.64 8.16 19.76
C ASP A 51 -10.21 8.65 18.41
N VAL A 52 -11.53 8.78 18.34
CA VAL A 52 -12.27 9.37 17.22
C VAL A 52 -13.24 10.43 17.74
N GLU A 53 -13.59 11.39 16.90
CA GLU A 53 -14.61 12.40 17.18
C GLU A 53 -15.52 12.58 15.96
N LYS A 54 -16.83 12.54 16.20
CA LYS A 54 -17.86 12.88 15.22
C LYS A 54 -18.52 14.19 15.62
N LYS A 55 -18.33 15.24 14.83
CA LYS A 55 -19.06 16.52 15.03
C LYS A 55 -20.39 16.53 14.28
N SER A 56 -20.42 15.92 13.10
CA SER A 56 -21.60 15.73 12.26
C SER A 56 -21.40 14.47 11.40
N ASP A 57 -22.38 14.06 10.61
CA ASP A 57 -22.25 12.90 9.71
C ASP A 57 -21.11 13.07 8.67
N ASP A 58 -20.79 14.31 8.31
CA ASP A 58 -19.75 14.66 7.34
C ASP A 58 -18.43 15.11 7.98
N GLU A 59 -18.38 15.24 9.31
CA GLU A 59 -17.20 15.71 10.04
C GLU A 59 -16.76 14.69 11.08
N VAL A 60 -15.96 13.73 10.62
CA VAL A 60 -15.33 12.69 11.45
C VAL A 60 -13.82 12.91 11.48
N TYR A 61 -13.24 12.82 12.68
CA TYR A 61 -11.83 13.03 12.93
C TYR A 61 -11.23 11.83 13.66
N ILE A 62 -10.00 11.46 13.32
CA ILE A 62 -9.14 10.70 14.24
C ILE A 62 -8.47 11.68 15.21
N ILE A 63 -8.24 11.22 16.43
CA ILE A 63 -7.58 11.98 17.48
C ILE A 63 -6.21 11.36 17.73
N MET A 64 -5.18 12.16 17.51
CA MET A 64 -3.80 11.77 17.76
C MET A 64 -3.48 11.85 19.27
N GLU A 65 -2.49 11.09 19.72
CA GLU A 65 -1.98 11.12 21.11
C GLU A 65 -1.55 12.54 21.53
N SER A 66 -1.03 13.33 20.60
CA SER A 66 -0.70 14.75 20.78
C SER A 66 -1.91 15.66 21.03
N GLY A 67 -3.13 15.14 20.86
CA GLY A 67 -4.39 15.89 20.86
C GLY A 67 -4.75 16.50 19.50
N LYS A 68 -3.88 16.37 18.48
CA LYS A 68 -4.19 16.83 17.12
C LYS A 68 -5.40 16.07 16.56
N LYS A 69 -6.31 16.78 15.91
CA LYS A 69 -7.45 16.21 15.19
C LYS A 69 -7.14 16.20 13.70
N ILE A 70 -7.28 15.05 13.05
CA ILE A 70 -7.11 14.91 11.60
C ILE A 70 -8.45 14.46 11.01
N ILE A 71 -8.95 15.21 10.03
CA ILE A 71 -10.21 14.89 9.35
C ILE A 71 -10.06 13.59 8.54
N TYR A 72 -11.07 12.75 8.58
CA TYR A 72 -11.12 11.52 7.80
C TYR A 72 -11.30 11.82 6.30
N ASP A 73 -12.37 12.54 5.95
CA ASP A 73 -12.79 12.85 4.59
C ASP A 73 -13.26 14.31 4.55
N ASP A 74 -12.71 15.12 3.65
CA ASP A 74 -13.06 16.54 3.49
C ASP A 74 -14.26 16.79 2.55
N LYS A 75 -14.86 15.73 2.01
CA LYS A 75 -16.04 15.71 1.14
C LYS A 75 -15.90 16.44 -0.19
N LYS A 76 -14.69 16.82 -0.57
CA LYS A 76 -14.46 17.48 -1.86
C LYS A 76 -14.31 16.45 -2.96
N GLU A 77 -14.94 16.73 -4.10
CA GLU A 77 -14.65 15.99 -5.33
C GLU A 77 -13.21 16.30 -5.78
N LYS A 78 -12.38 15.26 -5.84
CA LYS A 78 -10.96 15.36 -6.21
C LYS A 78 -10.66 14.42 -7.37
N ASN A 79 -9.93 14.92 -8.35
CA ASN A 79 -9.31 14.06 -9.36
C ASN A 79 -8.05 13.39 -8.79
N HIS A 80 -7.54 12.39 -9.50
CA HIS A 80 -6.37 11.60 -9.08
C HIS A 80 -5.13 12.45 -8.71
N GLU A 81 -4.82 13.51 -9.46
CA GLU A 81 -3.66 14.36 -9.18
C GLU A 81 -3.84 15.18 -7.89
N VAL A 82 -5.07 15.65 -7.62
CA VAL A 82 -5.40 16.36 -6.39
C VAL A 82 -5.30 15.41 -5.20
N LYS A 83 -5.82 14.18 -5.31
CA LYS A 83 -5.69 13.13 -4.28
C LYS A 83 -4.23 12.80 -3.99
N LEU A 84 -3.36 12.77 -5.00
CA LEU A 84 -1.92 12.57 -4.76
C LEU A 84 -1.24 13.78 -4.09
N THR A 85 -1.67 14.99 -4.43
CA THR A 85 -1.01 16.23 -3.98
C THR A 85 -1.44 16.68 -2.58
N ASN A 86 -2.74 16.59 -2.28
CA ASN A 86 -3.31 16.99 -1.01
C ASN A 86 -4.43 16.00 -0.60
N PRO A 87 -4.08 14.74 -0.28
CA PRO A 87 -5.06 13.76 0.19
C PRO A 87 -5.55 14.11 1.59
N ASP A 88 -6.78 13.74 1.90
CA ASP A 88 -7.20 13.43 3.28
C ASP A 88 -6.93 11.95 3.62
N LEU A 89 -7.43 11.45 4.75
CA LEU A 89 -7.20 10.07 5.15
C LEU A 89 -7.99 9.07 4.28
N GLN A 90 -9.19 9.44 3.83
CA GLN A 90 -10.01 8.63 2.95
C GLN A 90 -9.33 8.49 1.57
N ASP A 91 -8.86 9.58 0.97
CA ASP A 91 -8.12 9.55 -0.31
C ASP A 91 -6.88 8.64 -0.22
N MET A 92 -6.21 8.62 0.93
CA MET A 92 -5.02 7.81 1.17
C MET A 92 -5.33 6.30 1.17
N LEU A 93 -6.54 5.92 1.59
CA LEU A 93 -7.00 4.54 1.76
C LEU A 93 -7.94 4.06 0.65
N GLU A 94 -8.40 4.95 -0.24
CA GLU A 94 -9.42 4.68 -1.26
C GLU A 94 -9.07 3.53 -2.21
N GLN A 95 -7.82 3.45 -2.65
CA GLN A 95 -7.40 2.43 -3.61
C GLN A 95 -7.04 1.13 -2.91
N ASP A 96 -7.78 0.06 -3.21
CA ASP A 96 -7.49 -1.28 -2.74
C ASP A 96 -6.09 -1.73 -3.19
N TYR A 97 -5.26 -2.16 -2.24
CA TYR A 97 -3.94 -2.69 -2.54
C TYR A 97 -4.02 -4.19 -2.84
N PRO A 98 -3.73 -4.65 -4.08
CA PRO A 98 -3.77 -6.07 -4.38
C PRO A 98 -2.60 -6.78 -3.69
N LEU A 99 -2.86 -7.80 -2.88
CA LEU A 99 -1.79 -8.60 -2.24
C LEU A 99 -1.12 -9.56 -3.22
N GLU A 100 -1.86 -10.08 -4.21
CA GLU A 100 -1.23 -10.87 -5.26
C GLU A 100 -0.28 -10.03 -6.12
N LYS A 101 0.86 -10.63 -6.50
CA LYS A 101 1.84 -9.95 -7.34
C LYS A 101 1.27 -9.77 -8.74
N ASN A 102 1.32 -8.55 -9.25
CA ASN A 102 0.97 -8.22 -10.63
C ASN A 102 2.01 -8.75 -11.63
N THR A 103 1.53 -9.07 -12.82
CA THR A 103 2.34 -9.44 -13.99
C THR A 103 2.37 -8.35 -15.06
N GLU A 104 1.52 -7.33 -14.91
CA GLU A 104 1.38 -6.18 -15.80
C GLU A 104 1.58 -4.90 -15.00
N ILE A 105 1.94 -3.82 -15.69
CA ILE A 105 1.89 -2.48 -15.11
C ILE A 105 0.42 -2.15 -14.85
N MET A 106 0.15 -1.56 -13.69
CA MET A 106 -1.22 -1.18 -13.33
C MET A 106 -1.73 -0.02 -14.20
N ASP A 107 -3.04 0.17 -14.19
CA ASP A 107 -3.66 1.32 -14.85
C ASP A 107 -3.05 2.64 -14.36
N LYS A 108 -2.92 3.61 -15.27
CA LYS A 108 -2.18 4.86 -15.05
C LYS A 108 -2.59 5.63 -13.78
N ASN A 109 -3.86 5.61 -13.40
CA ASN A 109 -4.37 6.32 -12.22
C ASN A 109 -4.57 5.39 -11.01
N PHE A 110 -4.03 4.18 -11.04
CA PHE A 110 -4.07 3.20 -9.97
C PHE A 110 -2.69 3.05 -9.35
N ASP A 111 -2.49 3.77 -8.24
CA ASP A 111 -1.24 3.84 -7.48
C ASP A 111 -1.52 3.55 -5.99
N PRO A 112 -2.02 2.35 -5.63
CA PRO A 112 -2.46 2.05 -4.27
C PRO A 112 -1.33 2.25 -3.26
N GLY A 113 -1.60 3.05 -2.23
CA GLY A 113 -0.62 3.46 -1.21
C GLY A 113 0.34 4.57 -1.62
N ARG A 114 0.27 5.15 -2.83
CA ARG A 114 1.15 6.27 -3.24
C ARG A 114 0.70 7.61 -2.66
N ALA A 115 -0.60 7.81 -2.43
CA ALA A 115 -1.11 8.97 -1.69
C ALA A 115 -0.65 8.90 -0.23
N ARG A 116 -0.29 10.07 0.34
CA ARG A 116 0.31 10.20 1.67
C ARG A 116 -0.26 11.39 2.42
N HIS A 117 -0.87 11.14 3.57
CA HIS A 117 -1.32 12.19 4.46
C HIS A 117 -0.15 12.72 5.31
N TYR A 118 0.46 13.84 4.90
CA TYR A 118 1.71 14.34 5.50
C TYR A 118 1.58 14.74 6.96
N GLU A 119 0.40 15.18 7.40
CA GLU A 119 0.22 15.47 8.82
C GLU A 119 0.26 14.19 9.67
N LEU A 120 -0.32 13.10 9.19
CA LEU A 120 -0.27 11.80 9.87
C LEU A 120 1.18 11.31 9.94
N LEU A 121 1.89 11.35 8.80
CA LEU A 121 3.31 10.96 8.76
C LEU A 121 4.17 11.82 9.70
N SER A 122 3.87 13.11 9.83
CA SER A 122 4.61 14.02 10.69
C SER A 122 4.37 13.76 12.17
N GLU A 123 3.14 13.41 12.56
CA GLU A 123 2.79 13.03 13.94
C GLU A 123 3.47 11.72 14.36
N VAL A 124 3.58 10.76 13.44
CA VAL A 124 4.15 9.43 13.74
C VAL A 124 5.67 9.42 13.64
N TYR A 125 6.23 9.93 12.53
CA TYR A 125 7.63 9.72 12.18
C TYR A 125 8.52 10.95 12.44
N GLY A 126 7.92 12.12 12.65
CA GLY A 126 8.58 13.38 12.99
C GLY A 126 8.23 14.52 12.02
N ASN A 127 8.01 15.71 12.58
CA ASN A 127 7.53 16.90 11.85
C ASN A 127 8.64 17.82 11.30
N SER A 128 9.91 17.46 11.50
CA SER A 128 11.07 18.25 11.07
C SER A 128 12.26 17.33 10.84
N LYS A 129 13.26 17.80 10.09
CA LYS A 129 14.51 17.04 9.87
C LYS A 129 15.12 16.54 11.17
N GLY A 130 15.29 17.42 12.15
CA GLY A 130 15.88 17.07 13.44
C GLY A 130 15.02 16.11 14.27
N ALA A 131 13.68 16.22 14.20
CA ALA A 131 12.79 15.26 14.85
C ALA A 131 12.91 13.87 14.22
N ILE A 132 12.95 13.81 12.89
CA ILE A 132 13.08 12.56 12.15
C ILE A 132 14.45 11.91 12.41
N GLU A 133 15.54 12.66 12.34
CA GLU A 133 16.89 12.14 12.59
C GLU A 133 17.03 11.53 13.99
N LYS A 134 16.36 12.10 15.02
CA LYS A 134 16.31 11.51 16.37
C LYS A 134 15.55 10.18 16.43
N ASN A 135 14.61 9.99 15.51
CA ASN A 135 13.80 8.78 15.39
C ASN A 135 14.50 7.69 14.58
N LEU A 136 15.57 8.00 13.85
CA LEU A 136 16.34 6.99 13.13
C LEU A 136 17.13 6.08 14.08
N ALA A 137 17.22 4.81 13.70
CA ALA A 137 18.11 3.83 14.31
C ALA A 137 18.80 3.02 13.21
N SER A 138 20.04 2.61 13.45
CA SER A 138 20.73 1.67 12.56
C SER A 138 20.02 0.32 12.58
N LEU A 139 19.91 -0.31 11.41
CA LEU A 139 19.41 -1.68 11.31
C LEU A 139 20.41 -2.65 11.95
N LYS A 140 19.88 -3.67 12.62
CA LYS A 140 20.66 -4.72 13.28
C LYS A 140 20.84 -5.97 12.43
N TYR A 141 20.18 -6.02 11.27
CA TYR A 141 20.19 -7.18 10.37
C TYR A 141 20.12 -6.74 8.90
N GLY A 142 20.84 -7.44 8.01
CA GLY A 142 20.94 -7.10 6.59
C GLY A 142 21.78 -5.85 6.34
N TYR A 143 21.14 -4.71 6.09
CA TYR A 143 21.82 -3.45 5.79
C TYR A 143 22.24 -2.71 7.07
N THR A 144 23.20 -3.25 7.81
CA THR A 144 23.61 -2.69 9.13
C THR A 144 24.18 -1.27 9.06
N ASN A 145 24.61 -0.82 7.88
CA ASN A 145 25.04 0.56 7.64
C ASN A 145 23.89 1.52 7.31
N TYR A 146 22.67 1.02 7.17
CA TYR A 146 21.48 1.82 6.85
C TYR A 146 20.70 2.14 8.11
N GLN A 147 20.04 3.29 8.08
CA GLN A 147 19.16 3.75 9.14
C GLN A 147 17.71 3.72 8.69
N PHE A 148 16.82 3.46 9.63
CA PHE A 148 15.37 3.44 9.41
C PHE A 148 14.66 4.00 10.65
N ASN A 149 13.44 4.48 10.48
CA ASN A 149 12.69 5.09 11.57
C ASN A 149 12.27 4.03 12.59
N LYS A 150 12.51 4.27 13.89
CA LYS A 150 12.12 3.35 14.97
C LYS A 150 10.70 3.56 15.47
N GLN A 151 10.09 4.70 15.14
CA GLN A 151 8.70 4.98 15.50
C GLN A 151 7.78 4.03 14.74
N ASN A 152 6.67 3.66 15.37
CA ASN A 152 5.69 2.70 14.85
C ASN A 152 6.30 1.39 14.31
N ASN A 153 7.40 0.91 14.90
CA ASN A 153 8.09 -0.33 14.52
C ASN A 153 8.60 -0.42 13.07
N ALA A 154 8.72 0.71 12.34
CA ALA A 154 9.08 0.67 10.93
C ALA A 154 10.44 -0.02 10.68
N ASN A 155 11.45 0.23 11.52
CA ASN A 155 12.75 -0.42 11.43
C ASN A 155 12.68 -1.92 11.73
N ALA A 156 11.90 -2.32 12.73
CA ALA A 156 11.70 -3.72 13.09
C ALA A 156 11.02 -4.49 11.96
N SER A 157 10.06 -3.87 11.28
CA SER A 157 9.41 -4.43 10.09
C SER A 157 10.40 -4.60 8.93
N LEU A 158 11.28 -3.63 8.67
CA LEU A 158 12.32 -3.81 7.65
C LEU A 158 13.28 -4.96 8.02
N GLU A 159 13.72 -5.03 9.28
CA GLU A 159 14.56 -6.14 9.76
C GLU A 159 13.88 -7.50 9.62
N ALA A 160 12.56 -7.57 9.86
CA ALA A 160 11.79 -8.81 9.72
C ALA A 160 11.71 -9.25 8.24
N ALA A 161 11.42 -8.33 7.31
CA ALA A 161 11.48 -8.62 5.87
C ALA A 161 12.87 -9.14 5.46
N LEU A 162 13.93 -8.50 5.94
CA LEU A 162 15.30 -8.91 5.63
C LEU A 162 15.64 -10.28 6.23
N LYS A 163 15.16 -10.61 7.44
CA LYS A 163 15.33 -11.95 8.05
C LYS A 163 14.71 -13.06 7.22
N GLU A 164 13.58 -12.79 6.57
CA GLU A 164 12.97 -13.73 5.63
C GLU A 164 13.77 -13.83 4.33
N LEU A 165 14.24 -12.71 3.79
CA LEU A 165 14.87 -12.64 2.47
C LEU A 165 16.34 -13.03 2.42
N MET A 166 17.12 -12.78 3.46
CA MET A 166 18.56 -13.05 3.44
C MET A 166 18.92 -14.53 3.28
N PRO A 167 18.24 -15.49 3.94
CA PRO A 167 18.45 -16.91 3.66
C PRO A 167 18.14 -17.26 2.20
N LEU A 168 17.06 -16.71 1.63
CA LEU A 168 16.68 -16.94 0.24
C LEU A 168 17.72 -16.36 -0.71
N ALA A 169 18.16 -15.12 -0.50
CA ALA A 169 19.15 -14.44 -1.34
C ALA A 169 20.49 -15.20 -1.45
N LYS A 170 20.84 -16.04 -0.47
CA LYS A 170 22.04 -16.89 -0.52
C LYS A 170 21.92 -18.06 -1.49
N SER A 171 20.72 -18.61 -1.67
CA SER A 171 20.46 -19.77 -2.55
C SER A 171 19.76 -19.40 -3.85
N ARG A 172 19.18 -18.20 -3.95
CA ARG A 172 18.40 -17.70 -5.07
C ARG A 172 19.01 -16.42 -5.64
N SER A 173 19.70 -16.55 -6.77
CA SER A 173 20.39 -15.43 -7.44
C SER A 173 19.42 -14.37 -7.98
N ASP A 174 18.21 -14.76 -8.36
CA ASP A 174 17.13 -13.85 -8.76
C ASP A 174 16.72 -12.91 -7.61
N ILE A 175 16.62 -13.42 -6.37
CA ILE A 175 16.39 -12.59 -5.18
C ILE A 175 17.65 -11.78 -4.84
N GLY A 176 18.80 -12.44 -4.75
CA GLY A 176 20.05 -11.80 -4.32
C GLY A 176 20.49 -10.65 -5.22
N SER A 177 20.29 -10.79 -6.54
CA SER A 177 20.67 -9.77 -7.53
C SER A 177 19.79 -8.53 -7.53
N ILE A 178 18.57 -8.61 -6.97
CA ILE A 178 17.67 -7.47 -6.77
C ILE A 178 17.86 -6.85 -5.41
N LEU A 179 18.04 -7.69 -4.38
CA LEU A 179 18.21 -7.23 -3.02
C LEU A 179 19.52 -6.44 -2.88
N TYR A 180 20.65 -6.92 -3.45
CA TYR A 180 21.96 -6.31 -3.23
C TYR A 180 22.66 -5.76 -4.50
N PRO A 181 23.36 -4.61 -4.38
CA PRO A 181 23.32 -3.66 -3.26
C PRO A 181 22.04 -2.83 -3.31
N ALA A 182 21.40 -2.57 -2.16
CA ALA A 182 20.28 -1.64 -2.08
C ALA A 182 20.73 -0.20 -2.35
N SER A 183 19.89 0.60 -3.01
CA SER A 183 20.20 1.99 -3.37
C SER A 183 20.12 2.94 -2.17
N GLY A 184 19.36 2.60 -1.13
CA GLY A 184 19.40 3.31 0.15
C GLY A 184 18.07 3.36 0.90
N THR A 185 18.13 3.91 2.12
CA THR A 185 16.96 4.15 2.98
C THR A 185 16.77 5.64 3.24
N PHE A 186 17.33 6.18 4.33
CA PHE A 186 17.13 7.56 4.73
C PHE A 186 17.88 8.54 3.83
N ASN A 187 17.17 9.52 3.29
CA ASN A 187 17.74 10.67 2.60
C ASN A 187 16.71 11.81 2.62
N TYR A 188 16.98 12.82 3.45
CA TYR A 188 16.10 13.97 3.66
C TYR A 188 16.06 14.88 2.43
N ARG A 189 14.97 14.78 1.65
CA ARG A 189 14.75 15.52 0.40
C ARG A 189 13.28 15.72 0.09
N VAL A 190 12.98 16.73 -0.72
CA VAL A 190 11.67 16.84 -1.36
C VAL A 190 11.61 15.99 -2.63
N ILE A 191 10.41 15.51 -2.97
CA ILE A 191 10.14 14.84 -4.23
C ILE A 191 10.21 15.90 -5.34
N SER A 192 11.03 15.64 -6.35
CA SER A 192 11.29 16.57 -7.45
C SER A 192 9.98 17.05 -8.09
N GLY A 193 9.81 18.37 -8.16
CA GLY A 193 8.65 19.02 -8.78
C GLY A 193 7.39 19.10 -7.92
N THR A 194 7.44 18.76 -6.63
CA THR A 194 6.22 18.67 -5.81
C THR A 194 6.23 19.48 -4.51
N GLY A 195 7.40 19.90 -4.02
CA GLY A 195 7.56 20.56 -2.71
C GLY A 195 7.31 19.67 -1.49
N ARG A 196 6.89 18.40 -1.69
CA ARG A 196 6.53 17.46 -0.62
C ARG A 196 7.73 16.59 -0.21
N LEU A 197 7.82 16.20 1.06
CA LEU A 197 8.91 15.33 1.53
C LEU A 197 8.80 13.93 0.90
N SER A 198 9.94 13.37 0.51
CA SER A 198 10.02 11.97 0.11
C SER A 198 9.81 11.05 1.32
N PRO A 199 9.21 9.85 1.17
CA PRO A 199 9.16 8.82 2.21
C PRO A 199 10.53 8.45 2.78
N HIS A 200 11.57 8.48 1.95
CA HIS A 200 12.96 8.33 2.39
C HIS A 200 13.36 9.40 3.41
N SER A 201 12.76 10.58 3.39
CA SER A 201 13.02 11.63 4.38
C SER A 201 12.46 11.30 5.73
N TYR A 202 11.41 10.48 5.82
CA TYR A 202 10.86 9.98 7.08
C TYR A 202 11.60 8.74 7.58
N GLY A 203 12.48 8.14 6.76
CA GLY A 203 13.16 6.89 7.07
C GLY A 203 12.21 5.69 7.05
N ILE A 204 11.16 5.74 6.23
CA ILE A 204 10.14 4.68 6.11
C ILE A 204 10.14 4.00 4.74
N ALA A 205 11.16 4.25 3.91
CA ALA A 205 11.28 3.64 2.60
C ALA A 205 12.68 3.10 2.32
N ILE A 206 12.74 2.08 1.49
CA ILE A 206 13.97 1.48 0.98
C ILE A 206 13.87 1.32 -0.53
N ASP A 207 14.94 1.72 -1.22
CA ASP A 207 15.14 1.40 -2.62
C ASP A 207 16.12 0.22 -2.70
N LEU A 208 15.71 -0.86 -3.38
CA LEU A 208 16.57 -2.00 -3.66
C LEU A 208 17.58 -1.66 -4.77
N LYS A 209 18.22 -2.67 -5.37
CA LYS A 209 19.21 -2.42 -6.43
C LYS A 209 18.56 -1.76 -7.64
N SER A 210 19.04 -0.56 -7.97
CA SER A 210 18.53 0.23 -9.09
C SER A 210 18.80 -0.40 -10.45
N ASP A 211 17.84 -0.26 -11.35
CA ASP A 211 17.90 -0.51 -12.78
C ASP A 211 17.27 0.68 -13.51
N LYS A 212 17.77 1.01 -14.71
CA LYS A 212 17.22 2.09 -15.54
C LYS A 212 15.74 1.91 -15.88
N ARG A 213 15.24 0.67 -15.80
CA ARG A 213 13.86 0.29 -16.11
C ARG A 213 12.87 0.54 -14.97
N ASP A 214 13.35 0.84 -13.76
CA ASP A 214 12.53 0.84 -12.54
C ASP A 214 11.51 1.97 -12.44
N TYR A 215 11.64 3.07 -13.19
CA TYR A 215 10.82 4.27 -12.94
C TYR A 215 10.16 4.84 -14.19
N TRP A 216 8.87 5.14 -14.06
CA TRP A 216 7.97 5.49 -15.16
C TRP A 216 8.34 6.75 -15.94
N LYS A 217 9.00 7.76 -15.33
CA LYS A 217 9.30 9.01 -16.05
C LYS A 217 10.35 8.85 -17.14
N TRP A 218 11.23 7.85 -17.03
CA TRP A 218 12.33 7.63 -17.97
C TRP A 218 12.40 6.22 -18.55
N SER A 219 11.49 5.33 -18.14
CA SER A 219 11.34 3.98 -18.65
C SER A 219 10.04 3.85 -19.45
N SER A 220 10.05 3.04 -20.51
CA SER A 220 8.81 2.69 -21.20
C SER A 220 8.03 1.66 -20.40
N GLU A 221 6.71 1.61 -20.60
CA GLU A 221 5.86 0.59 -19.96
C GLU A 221 6.33 -0.83 -20.24
N LYS A 222 6.76 -1.12 -21.49
CA LYS A 222 7.36 -2.40 -21.87
C LYS A 222 8.59 -2.74 -21.02
N ALA A 223 9.50 -1.78 -20.85
CA ALA A 223 10.72 -1.98 -20.07
C ALA A 223 10.41 -2.11 -18.57
N GLY A 224 9.43 -1.35 -18.06
CA GLY A 224 8.89 -1.50 -16.72
C GLY A 224 8.29 -2.89 -16.48
N LYS A 225 7.51 -3.42 -17.41
CA LYS A 225 6.95 -4.79 -17.34
C LYS A 225 8.03 -5.86 -17.33
N GLU A 226 9.05 -5.72 -18.17
CA GLU A 226 10.21 -6.61 -18.15
C GLU A 226 10.90 -6.57 -16.77
N ARG A 227 11.07 -5.37 -16.21
CA ARG A 227 11.66 -5.19 -14.89
C ARG A 227 10.79 -5.75 -13.75
N LEU A 228 9.48 -5.57 -13.81
CA LEU A 228 8.51 -6.15 -12.88
C LEU A 228 8.60 -7.68 -12.84
N SER A 229 8.85 -8.30 -14.01
CA SER A 229 9.02 -9.74 -14.15
C SER A 229 10.29 -10.26 -13.48
N ASP A 230 11.33 -9.42 -13.35
CA ASP A 230 12.57 -9.78 -12.66
C ASP A 230 12.34 -10.01 -11.16
N TYR A 231 11.37 -9.33 -10.52
CA TYR A 231 11.11 -9.40 -9.07
C TYR A 231 10.43 -10.72 -8.67
N PRO A 232 11.07 -11.61 -7.90
CA PRO A 232 10.44 -12.85 -7.46
C PRO A 232 9.23 -12.59 -6.56
N LYS A 233 8.19 -13.43 -6.65
CA LYS A 233 6.98 -13.31 -5.84
C LYS A 233 7.32 -13.31 -4.34
N GLU A 234 8.21 -14.19 -3.92
CA GLU A 234 8.64 -14.34 -2.53
C GLU A 234 9.36 -13.10 -2.00
N LEU A 235 10.01 -12.32 -2.89
CA LEU A 235 10.64 -11.05 -2.50
C LEU A 235 9.57 -10.03 -2.11
N VAL A 236 8.60 -9.83 -3.00
CA VAL A 236 7.50 -8.88 -2.80
C VAL A 236 6.65 -9.28 -1.59
N GLU A 237 6.27 -10.55 -1.49
CA GLU A 237 5.46 -11.07 -0.38
C GLU A 237 6.16 -10.92 0.98
N ALA A 238 7.49 -11.09 1.07
CA ALA A 238 8.20 -10.88 2.33
C ALA A 238 8.11 -9.43 2.81
N PHE A 239 8.20 -8.46 1.90
CA PHE A 239 8.00 -7.05 2.22
C PHE A 239 6.55 -6.77 2.62
N GLU A 240 5.58 -7.26 1.84
CA GLU A 240 4.16 -7.05 2.12
C GLU A 240 3.73 -7.70 3.42
N LYS A 241 4.20 -8.91 3.72
CA LYS A 241 4.02 -9.58 5.01
C LYS A 241 4.51 -8.73 6.17
N ASN A 242 5.54 -7.93 5.95
CA ASN A 242 6.11 -7.01 6.91
C ASN A 242 5.68 -5.54 6.71
N ASN A 243 4.47 -5.34 6.15
CA ASN A 243 3.77 -4.05 6.10
C ASN A 243 4.38 -3.01 5.15
N PHE A 244 5.08 -3.45 4.10
CA PHE A 244 5.53 -2.57 3.03
C PHE A 244 4.64 -2.66 1.81
N VAL A 245 4.25 -1.50 1.26
CA VAL A 245 3.72 -1.42 -0.10
C VAL A 245 4.87 -1.37 -1.11
N TRP A 246 4.62 -1.86 -2.31
CA TRP A 246 5.61 -1.95 -3.37
C TRP A 246 5.28 -1.04 -4.55
N GLY A 247 6.24 -0.20 -4.96
CA GLY A 247 6.08 0.71 -6.11
C GLY A 247 5.95 0.01 -7.46
N GLY A 248 6.20 -1.30 -7.54
CA GLY A 248 5.87 -2.13 -8.70
C GLY A 248 4.37 -2.36 -8.90
N LYS A 249 3.53 -2.06 -7.90
CA LYS A 249 2.06 -2.12 -7.97
C LYS A 249 1.42 -0.76 -8.27
N TRP A 250 2.18 0.19 -8.81
CA TRP A 250 1.70 1.51 -9.22
C TRP A 250 1.64 1.62 -10.75
N GLY A 251 0.64 2.31 -11.28
CA GLY A 251 0.60 2.69 -12.69
C GLY A 251 1.73 3.65 -13.05
N HIS A 252 2.05 4.54 -12.11
CA HIS A 252 3.29 5.32 -12.09
C HIS A 252 4.41 4.54 -11.41
N PHE A 253 4.79 3.41 -12.02
CA PHE A 253 5.69 2.42 -11.42
C PHE A 253 7.03 3.00 -10.91
N ASP A 254 7.43 2.52 -9.74
CA ASP A 254 8.71 2.77 -9.07
C ASP A 254 9.20 1.44 -8.47
N ILE A 255 9.68 0.54 -9.34
CA ILE A 255 9.74 -0.91 -9.08
C ILE A 255 10.78 -1.28 -8.00
N LEU A 256 11.83 -0.48 -7.82
CA LEU A 256 12.80 -0.70 -6.74
C LEU A 256 12.31 -0.29 -5.35
N HIS A 257 11.20 0.44 -5.28
CA HIS A 257 10.78 1.17 -4.10
C HIS A 257 9.84 0.35 -3.22
N PHE A 258 10.15 0.27 -1.94
CA PHE A 258 9.27 -0.26 -0.90
C PHE A 258 9.07 0.78 0.21
N GLU A 259 7.82 0.96 0.64
CA GLU A 259 7.46 1.95 1.67
C GLU A 259 6.66 1.29 2.79
N TYR A 260 7.07 1.51 4.03
CA TYR A 260 6.37 1.02 5.22
C TYR A 260 5.05 1.75 5.39
N ARG A 261 3.94 1.06 5.09
CA ARG A 261 2.56 1.58 5.04
C ARG A 261 1.61 0.54 5.64
N PRO A 262 1.67 0.33 6.96
CA PRO A 262 0.88 -0.70 7.62
C PRO A 262 -0.62 -0.55 7.39
N GLU A 263 -1.14 0.67 7.28
CA GLU A 263 -2.56 0.93 7.05
C GLU A 263 -3.06 0.41 5.70
N ILE A 264 -2.24 0.52 4.66
CA ILE A 264 -2.59 0.04 3.32
C ILE A 264 -2.62 -1.50 3.32
N ILE A 265 -1.59 -2.11 3.91
CA ILE A 265 -1.45 -3.57 3.96
C ILE A 265 -2.52 -4.21 4.86
N LEU A 266 -2.85 -3.60 6.00
CA LEU A 266 -3.87 -4.11 6.91
C LEU A 266 -5.27 -3.99 6.30
N LYS A 267 -5.62 -2.88 5.62
CA LYS A 267 -6.89 -2.74 4.88
C LYS A 267 -7.03 -3.86 3.84
N ALA A 268 -5.98 -4.09 3.04
CA ALA A 268 -5.97 -5.16 2.04
C ALA A 268 -6.14 -6.57 2.65
N ARG A 269 -5.50 -6.85 3.79
CA ARG A 269 -5.61 -8.17 4.44
C ARG A 269 -6.99 -8.43 5.03
N TYR A 270 -7.59 -7.42 5.66
CA TYR A 270 -8.80 -7.63 6.45
C TYR A 270 -10.08 -7.37 5.67
N PHE A 271 -10.06 -6.45 4.71
CA PHE A 271 -11.28 -5.96 4.06
C PHE A 271 -11.35 -6.15 2.54
N ALA A 272 -10.32 -6.69 1.87
CA ALA A 272 -10.37 -6.92 0.42
C ALA A 272 -11.47 -7.91 -0.03
N ASN A 273 -11.93 -8.79 0.87
CA ASN A 273 -12.98 -9.78 0.59
C ASN A 273 -14.22 -9.61 1.50
N TRP A 274 -14.33 -8.47 2.17
CA TRP A 274 -15.48 -8.19 3.04
C TRP A 274 -16.76 -8.02 2.20
N ASN A 275 -17.93 -8.36 2.76
CA ASN A 275 -19.24 -8.23 2.11
C ASN A 275 -20.29 -7.59 3.03
N ASN A 276 -21.34 -7.02 2.44
CA ASN A 276 -22.36 -6.24 3.14
C ASN A 276 -23.21 -7.02 4.16
N ASN A 277 -23.17 -8.36 4.14
CA ASN A 277 -23.92 -9.18 5.09
C ASN A 277 -23.12 -9.49 6.37
N ASP A 278 -21.83 -9.16 6.38
CA ASP A 278 -20.97 -9.34 7.54
C ASP A 278 -21.00 -8.11 8.46
N GLU A 279 -20.64 -8.32 9.73
CA GLU A 279 -20.30 -7.22 10.62
C GLU A 279 -19.22 -6.33 9.99
N TRP A 280 -19.31 -5.01 10.18
CA TRP A 280 -18.42 -4.05 9.52
C TRP A 280 -16.93 -4.30 9.83
N PHE A 281 -16.59 -4.94 10.95
CA PHE A 281 -15.22 -5.27 11.36
C PHE A 281 -14.81 -6.73 11.06
N LYS A 282 -15.64 -7.49 10.33
CA LYS A 282 -15.34 -8.89 9.99
C LYS A 282 -14.03 -8.99 9.20
N GLY A 283 -13.18 -9.95 9.60
CA GLY A 283 -11.87 -10.21 9.00
C GLY A 283 -10.70 -9.78 9.88
N VAL A 284 -10.94 -8.84 10.80
CA VAL A 284 -9.92 -8.39 11.77
C VAL A 284 -9.83 -9.38 12.95
N PRO A 285 -8.62 -9.77 13.40
CA PRO A 285 -8.44 -10.60 14.60
C PRO A 285 -9.00 -9.92 15.85
N LEU A 286 -9.90 -10.61 16.57
CA LEU A 286 -10.51 -10.10 17.80
C LEU A 286 -9.62 -10.43 19.01
N ASN A 287 -8.80 -9.45 19.41
CA ASN A 287 -8.06 -9.44 20.66
C ASN A 287 -8.50 -8.25 21.52
N GLU A 288 -7.95 -8.10 22.72
CA GLU A 288 -8.30 -7.01 23.64
C GLU A 288 -8.18 -5.61 23.00
N GLU A 289 -7.10 -5.37 22.26
CA GLU A 289 -6.85 -4.09 21.59
C GLU A 289 -7.84 -3.84 20.45
N THR A 290 -8.06 -4.81 19.56
CA THR A 290 -9.04 -4.69 18.47
C THR A 290 -10.45 -4.43 19.02
N ASN A 291 -10.87 -5.16 20.05
CA ASN A 291 -12.19 -5.02 20.64
C ASN A 291 -12.38 -3.61 21.24
N LYS A 292 -11.34 -3.06 21.88
CA LYS A 292 -11.35 -1.68 22.38
C LYS A 292 -11.58 -0.66 21.26
N TYR A 293 -10.89 -0.80 20.12
CA TYR A 293 -11.09 0.13 18.99
C TYR A 293 -12.47 -0.01 18.35
N ILE A 294 -12.99 -1.24 18.20
CA ILE A 294 -14.35 -1.48 17.73
C ILE A 294 -15.38 -0.81 18.66
N GLU A 295 -15.21 -0.92 19.97
CA GLU A 295 -16.08 -0.28 20.95
C GLU A 295 -16.05 1.26 20.83
N ILE A 296 -14.86 1.85 20.74
CA ILE A 296 -14.68 3.29 20.52
C ILE A 296 -15.46 3.74 19.27
N ILE A 297 -15.29 3.02 18.16
CA ILE A 297 -15.93 3.34 16.87
C ILE A 297 -17.45 3.18 16.95
N ASN A 298 -17.96 2.09 17.54
CA ASN A 298 -19.40 1.85 17.66
C ASN A 298 -20.10 2.89 18.55
N ASN A 299 -19.43 3.35 19.60
CA ASN A 299 -19.99 4.34 20.52
C ASN A 299 -20.02 5.75 19.92
N LYS A 300 -19.16 6.04 18.93
CA LYS A 300 -18.96 7.41 18.44
C LYS A 300 -19.39 7.67 16.99
N LEU A 301 -19.46 6.64 16.13
CA LEU A 301 -19.75 6.77 14.68
C LEU A 301 -21.06 6.06 14.25
#